data_AF-A0A0C9WVY3-F1
#
_entry.id   AF-A0A0C9WVY3-F1
#
_cell.length_a   1.000
_cell.length_b   1.000
_cell.length_c   1.000
_cell.angle_alpha   90.00
_cell.angle_beta   90.00
_cell.angle_gamma   90.00
#
_symmetry.space_group_name_H-M   'P 1'
#
loop_
_entity.id
_entity.type
_entity.pdbx_description
1 polymer ?
#
loop_
_entity_poly.entity_id
_entity_poly.type
_entity_poly.pdbx_seq_one_letter_code
_entity_poly.pdbx_strand_id
1 'polypeptide(L)'
;MEAYDFSFHNQQTHNGHPCSNPTPSLFLSPSLQPNPGPLPVAEPLHVEHLPLSDLLKNHEVLEMFNSWKEANKQVMKAQEYERELHSQNSRLEKEVQRLRGELQGLRTGLRVGPRLSDTRSNSVSPSDSVSQVGSRSTFNPVQRAFSQPSVRPPHYSHKILWTLEDCQGDPHNVVTESNKSRPAMEKAVRHEDGTLINVGEWRAIKANARAIASRDLLPLLLLRDTLFSTKKKTKTFFTKYYLKHWTDAVLKLEEQEPLLALCAAHWKAEHVLNIILTGSSESNPQASTRRED
;
A
#
# COMPACT_ATOMS: atom_id res chain seq x y z
N MET A 1 -23.63 -12.25 -6.99
CA MET A 1 -23.71 -10.79 -6.97
C MET A 1 -24.62 -10.46 -5.79
N GLU A 2 -24.04 -10.39 -4.60
CA GLU A 2 -24.72 -9.97 -3.38
C GLU A 2 -23.71 -9.12 -2.61
N ALA A 3 -24.12 -7.90 -2.30
CA ALA A 3 -23.33 -6.89 -1.63
C ALA A 3 -23.38 -7.14 -0.12
N TYR A 4 -22.23 -7.11 0.55
CA TYR A 4 -22.16 -7.05 2.00
C TYR A 4 -21.81 -5.63 2.42
N ASP A 5 -22.79 -4.99 3.03
CA ASP A 5 -22.73 -3.67 3.64
C ASP A 5 -22.27 -3.85 5.11
N PHE A 6 -21.10 -3.30 5.46
CA PHE A 6 -20.58 -3.33 6.82
C PHE A 6 -20.67 -1.94 7.44
N SER A 7 -21.69 -1.72 8.26
CA SER A 7 -21.78 -0.58 9.17
C SER A 7 -21.57 -1.06 10.61
N PHE A 8 -20.48 -0.63 11.25
CA PHE A 8 -20.32 -0.72 12.70
C PHE A 8 -20.49 0.67 13.32
N HIS A 9 -21.64 0.86 13.97
CA HIS A 9 -21.89 1.98 14.88
C HIS A 9 -21.38 1.57 16.26
N ASN A 10 -20.33 2.23 16.74
CA ASN A 10 -19.84 2.07 18.11
C ASN A 10 -20.09 3.40 18.84
N GLN A 11 -21.10 3.43 19.71
CA GLN A 11 -21.24 4.51 20.69
C GLN A 11 -21.40 3.93 22.09
N GLN A 12 -20.49 4.41 22.93
CA GLN A 12 -20.25 4.07 24.33
C GLN A 12 -21.42 4.49 25.22
N THR A 13 -21.76 3.61 26.16
CA THR A 13 -22.61 3.91 27.32
C THR A 13 -21.77 4.57 28.41
N HIS A 14 -21.96 5.88 28.63
CA HIS A 14 -21.50 6.56 29.85
C HIS A 14 -22.68 6.67 30.83
N ASN A 15 -22.66 5.85 31.88
CA ASN A 15 -23.55 6.00 33.04
C ASN A 15 -23.02 7.10 33.97
N GLY A 16 -23.75 8.20 34.08
CA GLY A 16 -23.53 9.25 35.07
C GLY A 16 -24.49 9.09 36.25
N HIS A 17 -23.95 8.82 37.44
CA HIS A 17 -24.63 9.11 38.71
C HIS A 17 -24.30 10.54 39.14
N PRO A 18 -25.26 11.25 39.76
CA PRO A 18 -24.91 12.08 40.90
C PRO A 18 -25.79 11.83 42.12
N CYS A 19 -25.16 12.08 43.26
CA CYS A 19 -25.62 11.91 44.62
C CYS A 19 -26.88 12.72 44.96
N SER A 20 -27.67 12.22 45.92
CA SER A 20 -28.49 13.05 46.82
C SER A 20 -28.74 12.29 48.13
N ASN A 21 -28.20 12.84 49.22
CA ASN A 21 -28.60 12.65 50.61
C ASN A 21 -29.29 13.96 51.05
N PRO A 22 -29.86 14.12 52.27
CA PRO A 22 -30.30 13.15 53.28
C PRO A 22 -31.71 13.51 53.85
N THR A 23 -32.26 12.71 54.78
CA THR A 23 -33.07 13.19 55.94
C THR A 23 -33.34 12.03 56.93
N PRO A 24 -33.68 12.30 58.21
CA PRO A 24 -33.03 11.63 59.34
C PRO A 24 -33.96 10.80 60.24
N SER A 25 -33.31 10.03 61.11
CA SER A 25 -33.70 9.64 62.48
C SER A 25 -35.00 8.87 62.69
N LEU A 26 -34.91 7.66 63.24
CA LEU A 26 -35.59 7.29 64.49
C LEU A 26 -34.82 6.20 65.25
N PHE A 27 -34.70 6.42 66.56
CA PHE A 27 -34.17 5.54 67.60
C PHE A 27 -34.86 4.17 67.66
N LEU A 28 -34.14 3.10 68.04
CA LEU A 28 -34.44 2.23 69.21
C LEU A 28 -33.52 0.99 69.30
N SER A 29 -32.78 0.93 70.42
CA SER A 29 -32.35 -0.22 71.25
C SER A 29 -31.42 -1.34 70.72
N PRO A 30 -30.37 -1.72 71.50
CA PRO A 30 -29.50 -2.86 71.21
C PRO A 30 -30.11 -4.14 71.78
N SER A 31 -30.61 -5.02 70.90
CA SER A 31 -31.09 -6.34 71.31
C SER A 31 -30.15 -7.42 70.77
N LEU A 32 -29.59 -8.18 71.70
CA LEU A 32 -28.77 -9.38 71.55
C LEU A 32 -29.12 -10.21 70.29
N GLN A 33 -28.20 -10.29 69.34
CA GLN A 33 -28.21 -11.35 68.32
C GLN A 33 -27.17 -12.43 68.67
N PRO A 34 -27.53 -13.71 68.59
CA PRO A 34 -26.60 -14.82 68.75
C PRO A 34 -25.64 -14.87 67.55
N ASN A 35 -24.38 -15.13 67.88
CA ASN A 35 -23.26 -15.31 66.96
C ASN A 35 -23.64 -16.20 65.74
N PRO A 36 -23.64 -15.70 64.50
CA PRO A 36 -23.66 -16.57 63.34
C PRO A 36 -22.28 -17.23 63.24
N GLY A 37 -22.25 -18.56 63.32
CA GLY A 37 -21.02 -19.33 63.12
C GLY A 37 -20.35 -18.99 61.78
N PRO A 38 -19.05 -19.30 61.63
CA PRO A 38 -18.30 -18.95 60.42
C PRO A 38 -18.99 -19.60 59.20
N LEU A 39 -19.36 -18.77 58.22
CA LEU A 39 -19.79 -19.26 56.92
C LEU A 39 -18.68 -20.14 56.32
N PRO A 40 -19.02 -21.26 55.65
CA PRO A 40 -18.02 -22.05 54.95
C PRO A 40 -17.37 -21.16 53.90
N VAL A 41 -16.05 -20.96 54.06
CA VAL A 41 -15.20 -20.29 53.08
C VAL A 41 -15.39 -21.05 51.77
N ALA A 42 -15.93 -20.39 50.75
CA ALA A 42 -16.02 -20.95 49.41
C ALA A 42 -14.58 -21.26 48.95
N GLU A 43 -14.24 -22.53 48.84
CA GLU A 43 -12.95 -22.93 48.29
C GLU A 43 -12.84 -22.36 46.85
N PRO A 44 -11.70 -21.73 46.50
CA PRO A 44 -11.49 -21.27 45.14
C PRO A 44 -11.48 -22.48 44.20
N LEU A 45 -12.49 -22.55 43.33
CA LEU A 45 -12.60 -23.57 42.30
C LEU A 45 -11.35 -23.51 41.42
N HIS A 46 -10.49 -24.52 41.53
CA HIS A 46 -9.29 -24.66 40.69
C HIS A 46 -9.73 -25.10 39.29
N VAL A 47 -9.97 -24.13 38.42
CA VAL A 47 -10.44 -24.32 37.04
C VAL A 47 -9.51 -25.22 36.21
N GLU A 48 -8.24 -25.28 36.60
CA GLU A 48 -7.16 -25.99 35.90
C GLU A 48 -7.32 -27.53 35.88
N HIS A 49 -8.12 -28.11 36.79
CA HIS A 49 -8.31 -29.56 36.89
C HIS A 49 -9.66 -30.05 36.33
N LEU A 50 -10.49 -29.14 35.80
CA LEU A 50 -11.77 -29.51 35.20
C LEU A 50 -11.57 -30.11 33.80
N PRO A 51 -12.18 -31.28 33.50
CA PRO A 51 -12.11 -31.84 32.16
C PRO A 51 -12.85 -30.91 31.17
N LEU A 52 -12.37 -30.88 29.93
CA LEU A 52 -12.93 -30.01 28.88
C LEU A 52 -14.44 -30.19 28.71
N SER A 53 -14.96 -31.41 28.89
CA SER A 53 -16.39 -31.70 28.85
C SER A 53 -17.20 -30.96 29.91
N ASP A 54 -16.63 -30.71 31.09
CA ASP A 54 -17.28 -29.95 32.15
C ASP A 54 -17.16 -28.43 31.92
N LEU A 55 -16.04 -27.99 31.34
CA LEU A 55 -15.85 -26.60 30.93
C LEU A 55 -16.81 -26.19 29.81
N LEU A 56 -17.07 -27.08 28.85
CA LEU A 56 -18.01 -26.86 27.74
C LEU A 56 -19.48 -26.86 28.16
N LYS A 57 -19.81 -27.18 29.42
CA LYS A 57 -21.16 -26.96 29.97
C LYS A 57 -21.45 -25.47 30.17
N ASN A 58 -20.41 -24.65 30.32
CA ASN A 58 -20.55 -23.20 30.35
C ASN A 58 -20.78 -22.69 28.93
N HIS A 59 -21.86 -21.92 28.74
CA HIS A 59 -22.28 -21.41 27.43
C HIS A 59 -21.20 -20.56 26.75
N GLU A 60 -20.56 -19.66 27.50
CA GLU A 60 -19.52 -18.76 26.99
C GLU A 60 -18.28 -19.54 26.53
N VAL A 61 -17.88 -20.55 27.31
CA VAL A 61 -16.74 -21.40 26.97
C VAL A 61 -17.04 -22.25 25.73
N LEU A 62 -18.28 -22.72 25.59
CA LEU A 62 -18.73 -23.46 24.41
C LEU A 62 -18.73 -22.59 23.14
N GLU A 63 -19.22 -21.35 23.23
CA GLU A 63 -19.19 -20.40 22.11
C GLU A 63 -17.76 -20.09 21.70
N MET A 64 -16.89 -19.77 22.66
CA MET A 64 -15.47 -19.51 22.41
C MET A 64 -14.79 -20.72 21.76
N PHE A 65 -15.06 -21.94 22.24
CA PHE A 65 -14.51 -23.17 21.66
C PHE A 65 -14.97 -23.39 20.21
N ASN A 66 -16.26 -23.15 19.92
CA ASN A 66 -16.80 -23.28 18.56
C ASN A 66 -16.23 -22.22 17.63
N SER A 67 -16.10 -20.98 18.09
CA SER A 67 -15.46 -19.89 17.35
C SER A 67 -14.00 -20.22 17.03
N TRP A 68 -13.24 -20.69 18.03
CA TRP A 68 -11.87 -21.15 17.83
C TRP A 68 -11.78 -22.31 16.82
N LYS A 69 -12.70 -23.27 16.89
CA LYS A 69 -12.75 -24.40 15.96
C LYS A 69 -13.00 -23.96 14.51
N GLU A 70 -13.94 -23.04 14.29
CA GLU A 70 -14.19 -22.50 12.96
C GLU A 70 -13.03 -21.61 12.47
N ALA A 71 -12.43 -20.81 13.34
CA ALA A 71 -11.23 -20.04 13.01
C ALA A 71 -10.08 -20.96 12.57
N ASN A 72 -9.82 -22.04 13.31
CA ASN A 72 -8.81 -23.03 12.95
C ASN A 72 -9.09 -23.70 11.60
N LYS A 73 -10.36 -24.01 11.32
CA LYS A 73 -10.77 -24.57 10.03
C LYS A 73 -10.53 -23.58 8.88
N GLN A 74 -10.75 -22.29 9.09
CA GLN A 74 -10.44 -21.26 8.09
C GLN A 74 -8.92 -21.14 7.87
N VAL A 75 -8.12 -21.19 8.93
CA VAL A 75 -6.65 -21.18 8.83
C VAL A 75 -6.15 -22.37 8.00
N MET A 76 -6.66 -23.58 8.25
CA MET A 76 -6.29 -24.76 7.48
C MET A 76 -6.63 -24.63 5.99
N LYS A 77 -7.81 -24.08 5.67
CA LYS A 77 -8.21 -23.80 4.28
C LYS A 77 -7.31 -22.76 3.62
N ALA A 78 -6.97 -21.69 4.33
CA ALA A 78 -6.06 -20.67 3.82
C ALA A 78 -4.68 -21.27 3.51
N GLN A 79 -4.17 -22.13 4.39
CA GLN A 79 -2.89 -22.82 4.19
C GLN A 79 -2.91 -23.80 3.01
N GLU A 80 -4.04 -24.46 2.74
CA GLU A 80 -4.22 -25.26 1.51
C GLU A 80 -4.18 -24.38 0.26
N TYR A 81 -4.87 -23.24 0.29
CA TYR A 81 -4.88 -22.30 -0.82
C TYR A 81 -3.49 -21.72 -1.10
N GLU A 82 -2.74 -21.35 -0.06
CA GLU A 82 -1.36 -20.88 -0.19
C GLU A 82 -0.44 -21.94 -0.80
N ARG A 83 -0.59 -23.21 -0.40
CA ARG A 83 0.17 -24.32 -0.99
C ARG A 83 -0.13 -24.50 -2.48
N GLU A 84 -1.41 -24.40 -2.87
CA GLU A 84 -1.80 -24.49 -4.27
C GLU A 84 -1.25 -23.30 -5.08
N LEU A 85 -1.37 -22.08 -4.56
CA LEU A 85 -0.82 -20.88 -5.20
C LEU A 85 0.71 -21.00 -5.39
N HIS A 86 1.41 -21.48 -4.37
CA HIS A 86 2.86 -21.71 -4.44
C HIS A 86 3.23 -22.77 -5.49
N SER A 87 2.46 -23.86 -5.58
CA SER A 87 2.63 -24.89 -6.60
C SER A 87 2.47 -24.32 -8.01
N GLN A 88 1.42 -23.52 -8.22
CA GLN A 88 1.15 -22.88 -9.51
C GLN A 88 2.22 -21.85 -9.90
N ASN A 89 2.66 -21.02 -8.95
CA ASN A 89 3.75 -20.07 -9.19
C ASN A 89 5.04 -20.79 -9.58
N SER A 90 5.42 -21.86 -8.88
CA SER A 90 6.60 -22.66 -9.24
C SER A 90 6.48 -23.29 -10.63
N ARG A 91 5.28 -23.74 -11.02
CA ARG A 91 5.01 -24.26 -12.36
C ARG A 91 5.18 -23.17 -13.43
N LEU A 92 4.62 -21.98 -13.21
CA LEU A 92 4.71 -20.86 -14.13
C LEU A 92 6.16 -20.35 -14.26
N GLU A 93 6.92 -20.31 -13.18
CA GLU A 93 8.33 -19.93 -13.19
C GLU A 93 9.16 -20.87 -14.09
N LYS A 94 8.96 -22.19 -13.96
CA LYS A 94 9.62 -23.18 -14.82
C LYS A 94 9.27 -22.98 -16.29
N GLU A 95 8.00 -22.69 -16.58
CA GLU A 95 7.54 -22.45 -17.95
C GLU A 95 8.12 -21.16 -18.54
N VAL A 96 8.16 -20.08 -17.75
CA VAL A 96 8.81 -18.83 -18.15
C VAL A 96 10.30 -19.06 -18.42
N GLN A 97 10.99 -19.84 -17.59
CA GLN A 97 12.40 -20.17 -17.79
C GLN A 97 12.62 -21.00 -19.07
N ARG A 98 11.76 -22.00 -19.32
CA ARG A 98 11.78 -22.81 -20.54
C ARG A 98 11.62 -21.94 -21.79
N LEU A 99 10.58 -21.10 -21.84
CA LEU A 99 10.30 -20.21 -22.97
C LEU A 99 11.42 -19.19 -23.20
N ARG A 100 12.04 -18.69 -22.13
CA ARG A 100 13.22 -17.82 -22.24
C ARG A 100 14.41 -18.55 -22.86
N GLY A 101 14.65 -19.81 -22.48
CA GLY A 101 15.67 -20.66 -23.07
C GLY A 101 15.45 -20.92 -24.57
N GLU A 102 14.21 -21.23 -24.97
CA GLU A 102 13.84 -21.43 -26.38
C GLU A 102 14.05 -20.16 -27.23
N LEU A 103 13.60 -19.00 -26.73
CA LEU A 103 13.82 -17.71 -27.40
C LEU A 103 15.32 -17.37 -27.52
N GLN A 104 16.12 -17.72 -26.52
CA GLN A 104 17.56 -17.52 -26.56
C GLN A 104 18.23 -18.43 -27.60
N GLY A 105 17.82 -19.70 -27.68
CA GLY A 105 18.30 -20.66 -28.68
C GLY A 105 17.98 -20.25 -30.12
N LEU A 106 16.75 -19.74 -30.35
CA LEU A 106 16.36 -19.20 -31.65
C LEU A 106 17.17 -17.96 -32.04
N ARG A 107 17.53 -17.10 -31.08
CA ARG A 107 18.38 -15.92 -31.33
C ARG A 107 19.84 -16.27 -31.63
N THR A 108 20.39 -17.33 -31.04
CA THR A 108 21.77 -17.76 -31.30
C THR A 108 21.91 -18.61 -32.57
N GLY A 109 20.86 -19.32 -33.00
CA GLY A 109 20.85 -20.07 -34.26
C GLY A 109 20.95 -19.22 -35.53
N LEU A 110 20.62 -17.92 -35.46
CA LEU A 110 20.65 -16.99 -36.61
C LEU A 110 21.99 -16.26 -36.81
N ARG A 111 23.06 -16.62 -36.07
CA ARG A 111 24.35 -15.89 -36.12
C ARG A 111 25.56 -16.69 -36.63
N VAL A 112 25.36 -17.88 -37.19
CA VAL A 112 26.43 -18.61 -37.89
C VAL A 112 26.00 -18.89 -39.33
N GLY A 113 26.17 -17.90 -40.20
CA GLY A 113 26.18 -18.05 -41.64
C GLY A 113 27.50 -17.53 -42.20
N PRO A 114 28.28 -18.33 -42.96
CA PRO A 114 29.52 -17.84 -43.56
C PRO A 114 29.22 -16.88 -44.70
N ARG A 115 30.06 -15.84 -44.80
CA ARG A 115 30.16 -14.93 -45.95
C ARG A 115 30.28 -15.73 -47.25
N LEU A 116 29.37 -15.54 -48.19
CA LEU A 116 29.66 -15.60 -49.63
C LEU A 116 28.80 -14.58 -50.39
N SER A 117 29.43 -14.07 -51.44
CA SER A 117 29.11 -12.89 -52.23
C SER A 117 27.90 -13.01 -53.15
N ASP A 118 27.39 -11.84 -53.53
CA ASP A 118 26.77 -11.49 -54.82
C ASP A 118 25.73 -12.42 -55.46
N THR A 119 24.48 -11.95 -55.52
CA THR A 119 23.74 -11.82 -56.79
C THR A 119 22.48 -10.95 -56.62
N ARG A 120 22.53 -9.78 -57.26
CA ARG A 120 21.52 -9.05 -58.06
C ARG A 120 20.02 -9.42 -57.97
N SER A 121 19.21 -8.35 -57.96
CA SER A 121 17.75 -8.24 -58.27
C SER A 121 16.80 -8.42 -57.07
N ASN A 122 15.78 -7.58 -56.80
CA ASN A 122 15.13 -6.51 -57.54
C ASN A 122 14.61 -5.39 -56.62
N SER A 123 14.49 -4.21 -57.22
CA SER A 123 13.84 -2.98 -56.74
C SER A 123 12.42 -3.21 -56.20
N VAL A 124 12.08 -2.64 -55.03
CA VAL A 124 10.95 -1.70 -54.83
C VAL A 124 11.11 -0.92 -53.52
N SER A 125 10.86 0.39 -53.55
CA SER A 125 10.55 1.26 -52.40
C SER A 125 9.71 2.44 -52.93
N PRO A 126 9.16 3.31 -52.08
CA PRO A 126 8.04 3.05 -51.18
C PRO A 126 6.90 4.07 -51.44
N SER A 127 5.63 3.69 -51.43
CA SER A 127 4.52 4.61 -51.08
C SER A 127 3.17 3.92 -50.97
N ASP A 128 2.48 4.32 -49.91
CA ASP A 128 1.03 4.36 -49.66
C ASP A 128 0.17 3.10 -49.83
N SER A 129 -0.17 2.51 -48.69
CA SER A 129 -1.57 2.20 -48.36
C SER A 129 -1.73 2.00 -46.84
N VAL A 130 -2.47 2.92 -46.23
CA VAL A 130 -2.96 2.86 -44.85
C VAL A 130 -4.17 1.92 -44.79
N SER A 131 -4.13 0.86 -43.97
CA SER A 131 -5.15 0.56 -42.94
C SER A 131 -4.97 -0.80 -42.25
N GLN A 132 -4.86 -0.70 -40.91
CA GLN A 132 -5.31 -1.60 -39.85
C GLN A 132 -4.63 -2.96 -39.54
N VAL A 133 -4.09 -2.96 -38.30
CA VAL A 133 -4.04 -4.03 -37.29
C VAL A 133 -2.94 -5.09 -37.44
N GLY A 134 -2.01 -5.06 -36.47
CA GLY A 134 -1.31 -6.27 -36.03
C GLY A 134 0.21 -6.25 -36.01
N SER A 135 0.89 -5.10 -35.84
CA SER A 135 2.35 -5.09 -35.67
C SER A 135 2.77 -5.62 -34.30
N ARG A 136 2.92 -6.95 -34.20
CA ARG A 136 3.78 -7.63 -33.23
C ARG A 136 5.22 -7.26 -33.52
N SER A 137 5.63 -6.10 -33.03
CA SER A 137 7.03 -5.73 -32.92
C SER A 137 7.67 -6.49 -31.76
N THR A 138 8.80 -7.10 -32.07
CA THR A 138 9.75 -7.78 -31.20
C THR A 138 10.20 -6.88 -30.06
N PHE A 139 9.56 -6.95 -28.89
CA PHE A 139 9.97 -6.16 -27.72
C PHE A 139 10.28 -7.03 -26.50
N ASN A 140 11.41 -6.70 -25.86
CA ASN A 140 11.99 -7.34 -24.69
C ASN A 140 11.00 -7.42 -23.51
N PRO A 141 10.95 -8.55 -22.77
CA PRO A 141 10.02 -8.74 -21.65
C PRO A 141 10.41 -7.99 -20.36
N VAL A 142 11.25 -6.95 -20.43
CA VAL A 142 11.58 -6.05 -19.30
C VAL A 142 10.85 -4.70 -19.41
N GLN A 143 10.12 -4.46 -20.51
CA GLN A 143 9.41 -3.20 -20.78
C GLN A 143 7.89 -3.25 -20.56
N ARG A 144 7.35 -4.27 -19.88
CA ARG A 144 6.01 -4.14 -19.25
C ARG A 144 6.12 -3.34 -17.94
N ALA A 145 6.70 -2.14 -18.01
CA ALA A 145 6.20 -1.07 -17.18
C ALA A 145 4.92 -0.64 -17.88
N PHE A 146 3.78 -0.72 -17.20
CA PHE A 146 2.53 -0.15 -17.65
C PHE A 146 2.74 1.35 -17.86
N SER A 147 3.21 1.72 -19.05
CA SER A 147 3.51 3.10 -19.39
C SER A 147 2.16 3.78 -19.46
N GLN A 148 1.80 4.54 -18.42
CA GLN A 148 0.59 5.34 -18.43
C GLN A 148 0.57 6.16 -19.72
N PRO A 149 -0.54 6.18 -20.47
CA PRO A 149 -0.54 6.75 -21.80
C PRO A 149 -0.16 8.23 -21.71
N SER A 150 0.79 8.65 -22.56
CA SER A 150 1.22 10.05 -22.62
C SER A 150 0.07 10.98 -22.99
N VAL A 151 -0.95 10.44 -23.66
CA VAL A 151 -2.20 11.13 -24.01
C VAL A 151 -3.27 10.76 -23.00
N ARG A 152 -3.97 11.77 -22.46
CA ARG A 152 -5.10 11.59 -21.57
C ARG A 152 -6.23 10.84 -22.26
N PRO A 153 -6.72 9.73 -21.68
CA PRO A 153 -7.91 9.06 -22.19
C PRO A 153 -9.16 9.97 -22.16
N PRO A 154 -10.05 9.87 -23.15
CA PRO A 154 -11.18 10.80 -23.31
C PRO A 154 -12.26 10.69 -22.24
N HIS A 155 -12.29 9.59 -21.46
CA HIS A 155 -13.24 9.41 -20.37
C HIS A 155 -12.85 10.17 -19.09
N TYR A 156 -11.60 10.62 -18.98
CA TYR A 156 -11.15 11.39 -17.83
C TYR A 156 -11.40 12.89 -18.03
N SER A 157 -11.85 13.54 -16.96
CA SER A 157 -12.15 14.96 -16.93
C SER A 157 -10.94 15.83 -17.31
N HIS A 158 -11.17 16.94 -18.01
CA HIS A 158 -10.11 17.87 -18.34
C HIS A 158 -9.45 18.53 -17.12
N LYS A 159 -10.19 18.52 -16.00
CA LYS A 159 -9.73 19.02 -14.70
C LYS A 159 -8.66 18.12 -14.08
N ILE A 160 -8.48 16.88 -14.50
CA ILE A 160 -7.36 16.06 -14.02
C ILE A 160 -6.07 16.57 -14.66
N LEU A 161 -5.09 16.92 -13.82
CA LEU A 161 -3.76 17.32 -14.29
C LEU A 161 -3.01 16.05 -14.72
N TRP A 162 -2.96 15.82 -16.03
CA TRP A 162 -2.46 14.56 -16.59
C TRP A 162 -0.96 14.62 -16.77
N THR A 163 -0.42 15.74 -17.23
CA THR A 163 1.02 15.97 -17.31
C THR A 163 1.49 17.02 -16.30
N LEU A 164 2.81 17.18 -16.15
CA LEU A 164 3.36 18.23 -15.30
C LEU A 164 3.12 19.63 -15.90
N GLU A 165 3.01 19.73 -17.22
CA GLU A 165 2.71 20.97 -17.95
C GLU A 165 1.28 21.43 -17.66
N ASP A 166 0.30 20.51 -17.62
CA ASP A 166 -1.07 20.82 -17.19
C ASP A 166 -1.08 21.47 -15.80
N CYS A 167 -0.18 21.02 -14.94
CA CYS A 167 -0.01 21.49 -13.58
C CYS A 167 0.47 22.95 -13.50
N GLN A 168 1.25 23.40 -14.50
CA GLN A 168 1.77 24.77 -14.57
C GLN A 168 0.72 25.78 -15.05
N GLY A 169 -0.27 25.31 -15.81
CA GLY A 169 -1.38 26.14 -16.30
C GLY A 169 -2.61 26.17 -15.38
N ASP A 170 -2.60 25.41 -14.28
CA ASP A 170 -3.77 25.25 -13.43
C ASP A 170 -3.96 26.42 -12.44
N PRO A 171 -5.13 27.08 -12.40
CA PRO A 171 -5.37 28.23 -11.52
C PRO A 171 -5.30 27.90 -10.02
N HIS A 172 -5.53 26.63 -9.65
CA HIS A 172 -5.52 26.18 -8.26
C HIS A 172 -4.13 25.71 -7.80
N ASN A 173 -3.18 25.58 -8.73
CA ASN A 173 -1.79 25.27 -8.44
C ASN A 173 -0.94 26.51 -8.69
N VAL A 174 -0.72 27.31 -7.65
CA VAL A 174 0.08 28.53 -7.74
C VAL A 174 1.54 28.14 -7.96
N VAL A 175 1.92 28.00 -9.23
CA VAL A 175 3.31 27.79 -9.63
C VAL A 175 4.00 29.15 -9.66
N THR A 176 4.64 29.51 -8.54
CA THR A 176 5.58 30.65 -8.52
C THR A 176 6.85 30.29 -9.29
N GLU A 177 7.62 31.26 -9.81
CA GLU A 177 8.91 30.99 -10.48
C GLU A 177 9.86 30.14 -9.61
N SER A 178 9.85 30.36 -8.30
CA SER A 178 10.65 29.59 -7.32
C SER A 178 10.17 28.15 -7.11
N ASN A 179 8.97 27.79 -7.62
CA ASN A 179 8.30 26.52 -7.37
C ASN A 179 7.92 25.75 -8.65
N LYS A 180 8.49 26.14 -9.80
CA LYS A 180 8.17 25.57 -11.12
C LYS A 180 8.30 24.05 -11.20
N SER A 181 9.16 23.47 -10.37
CA SER A 181 9.43 22.03 -10.34
C SER A 181 8.88 21.30 -9.12
N ARG A 182 8.10 21.97 -8.24
CA ARG A 182 7.50 21.32 -7.06
C ARG A 182 6.04 21.75 -6.91
N PRO A 183 5.15 21.26 -7.79
CA PRO A 183 3.73 21.59 -7.70
C PRO A 183 3.18 21.28 -6.32
N ALA A 184 2.18 22.05 -5.87
CA ALA A 184 1.46 21.75 -4.65
C ALA A 184 0.68 20.44 -4.84
N MET A 185 1.28 19.31 -4.44
CA MET A 185 0.75 17.98 -4.77
C MET A 185 -0.66 17.73 -4.24
N GLU A 186 -1.04 18.36 -3.12
CA GLU A 186 -2.40 18.34 -2.58
C GLU A 186 -3.46 18.94 -3.53
N LYS A 187 -3.06 19.86 -4.42
CA LYS A 187 -3.94 20.46 -5.44
C LYS A 187 -3.83 19.77 -6.80
N ALA A 188 -2.72 19.06 -7.02
CA ALA A 188 -2.43 18.37 -8.26
C ALA A 188 -3.03 16.96 -8.34
N VAL A 189 -3.15 16.28 -7.19
CA VAL A 189 -3.88 15.03 -7.07
C VAL A 189 -5.37 15.34 -7.00
N ARG A 190 -6.15 14.70 -7.89
CA ARG A 190 -7.58 14.94 -8.08
C ARG A 190 -8.28 13.61 -8.27
N HIS A 191 -9.56 13.58 -7.93
CA HIS A 191 -10.46 12.47 -8.22
C HIS A 191 -10.70 12.34 -9.73
N GLU A 192 -11.32 11.24 -10.16
CA GLU A 192 -11.60 10.96 -11.59
C GLU A 192 -12.55 11.98 -12.23
N ASP A 193 -13.42 12.60 -11.43
CA ASP A 193 -14.28 13.72 -11.85
C ASP A 193 -13.52 15.06 -11.94
N GLY A 194 -12.29 15.09 -11.44
CA GLY A 194 -11.42 16.25 -11.36
C GLY A 194 -11.66 17.14 -10.14
N THR A 195 -12.42 16.68 -9.14
CA THR A 195 -12.52 17.38 -7.85
C THR A 195 -11.22 17.27 -7.05
N LEU A 196 -11.00 18.24 -6.17
CA LEU A 196 -9.83 18.26 -5.30
C LEU A 196 -9.98 17.22 -4.20
N ILE A 197 -8.88 16.55 -3.87
CA ILE A 197 -8.82 15.71 -2.68
C ILE A 197 -8.91 16.57 -1.41
N ASN A 198 -9.43 15.99 -0.34
CA ASN A 198 -9.49 16.62 0.96
C ASN A 198 -8.18 16.41 1.75
N VAL A 199 -8.05 17.14 2.87
CA VAL A 199 -6.84 17.11 3.71
C VAL A 199 -6.60 15.71 4.31
N GLY A 200 -7.66 14.96 4.63
CA GLY A 200 -7.58 13.60 5.15
C GLY A 200 -7.01 12.63 4.13
N GLU A 201 -7.51 12.67 2.89
CA GLU A 201 -7.02 11.87 1.76
C GLU A 201 -5.54 12.18 1.47
N TRP A 202 -5.17 13.47 1.46
CA TRP A 202 -3.77 13.84 1.28
C TRP A 202 -2.85 13.33 2.40
N ARG A 203 -3.33 13.31 3.65
CA ARG A 203 -2.59 12.71 4.76
C ARG A 203 -2.44 11.19 4.59
N ALA A 204 -3.49 10.50 4.16
CA ALA A 204 -3.45 9.06 3.90
C ALA A 204 -2.43 8.72 2.81
N ILE A 205 -2.47 9.42 1.67
CA ILE A 205 -1.52 9.27 0.56
C ILE A 205 -0.07 9.43 1.05
N LYS A 206 0.20 10.47 1.84
CA LYS A 206 1.54 10.69 2.41
C LYS A 206 1.95 9.60 3.40
N ALA A 207 1.02 9.08 4.19
CA ALA A 207 1.29 8.01 5.13
C ALA A 207 1.65 6.71 4.40
N ASN A 208 0.92 6.35 3.35
CA ASN A 208 1.19 5.18 2.52
C ASN A 208 2.51 5.31 1.76
N ALA A 209 2.77 6.48 1.15
CA ALA A 209 4.05 6.76 0.52
C ALA A 209 5.23 6.67 1.51
N ARG A 210 5.05 7.11 2.77
CA ARG A 210 6.04 6.96 3.84
C ARG A 210 6.26 5.51 4.21
N ALA A 211 5.21 4.71 4.35
CA ALA A 211 5.32 3.28 4.64
C ALA A 211 6.11 2.55 3.55
N ILE A 212 5.80 2.81 2.27
CA ILE A 212 6.51 2.23 1.13
C ILE A 212 7.98 2.68 1.13
N ALA A 213 8.25 3.98 1.25
CA ALA A 213 9.63 4.49 1.24
C ALA A 213 10.47 3.86 2.37
N SER A 214 9.91 3.77 3.58
CA SER A 214 10.58 3.18 4.75
C SER A 214 10.84 1.69 4.62
N ARG A 215 9.94 0.94 3.96
CA ARG A 215 10.06 -0.51 3.78
C ARG A 215 10.94 -0.89 2.59
N ASP A 216 10.78 -0.19 1.46
CA ASP A 216 11.30 -0.66 0.17
C ASP A 216 12.53 0.14 -0.32
N LEU A 217 12.69 1.40 0.10
CA LEU A 217 13.76 2.27 -0.39
C LEU A 217 14.84 2.56 0.66
N LEU A 218 14.44 2.96 1.87
CA LEU A 218 15.40 3.34 2.91
C LEU A 218 16.34 2.20 3.36
N PRO A 219 15.91 0.93 3.46
CA PRO A 219 16.80 -0.17 3.86
C PRO A 219 17.93 -0.41 2.86
N LEU A 220 17.74 -0.06 1.58
CA LEU A 220 18.76 -0.19 0.54
C LEU A 220 19.97 0.73 0.78
N LEU A 221 19.76 1.82 1.54
CA LEU A 221 20.81 2.77 1.90
C LEU A 221 21.72 2.20 2.99
N LEU A 222 21.14 1.49 3.97
CA LEU A 222 21.88 0.89 5.09
C LEU A 222 22.87 -0.19 4.62
N LEU A 223 22.57 -0.87 3.52
CA LEU A 223 23.43 -1.91 2.96
C LEU A 223 24.70 -1.37 2.28
N ARG A 224 24.77 -0.06 2.01
CA ARG A 224 25.87 0.57 1.24
C ARG A 224 26.63 1.66 1.99
N ASP A 225 26.41 1.75 3.30
CA ASP A 225 26.58 2.98 4.08
C ASP A 225 28.01 3.24 4.61
N THR A 226 29.02 3.25 3.72
CA THR A 226 30.33 3.84 4.04
C THR A 226 30.75 4.99 3.12
N LEU A 227 30.07 5.23 1.99
CA LEU A 227 30.47 6.25 1.00
C LEU A 227 29.38 7.25 0.59
N PHE A 228 28.13 7.05 1.01
CA PHE A 228 26.98 7.82 0.47
C PHE A 228 26.11 8.52 1.53
N SER A 229 26.45 8.37 2.82
CA SER A 229 25.68 8.88 3.97
C SER A 229 25.41 10.39 3.93
N THR A 230 26.22 11.18 3.21
CA THR A 230 26.09 12.65 3.10
C THR A 230 25.26 13.14 1.91
N LYS A 231 24.87 12.28 0.97
CA LYS A 231 24.12 12.72 -0.22
C LYS A 231 22.63 12.74 0.06
N LYS A 232 21.98 13.85 -0.29
CA LYS A 232 20.52 14.00 -0.20
C LYS A 232 19.82 12.82 -0.88
N LYS A 233 19.00 12.12 -0.11
CA LYS A 233 18.18 10.98 -0.53
C LYS A 233 17.11 11.49 -1.48
N THR A 234 17.40 11.45 -2.78
CA THR A 234 16.60 12.07 -3.84
C THR A 234 16.17 11.02 -4.86
N LYS A 235 15.11 11.31 -5.61
CA LYS A 235 14.71 10.53 -6.80
C LYS A 235 15.92 10.17 -7.67
N THR A 236 16.74 11.16 -8.02
CA THR A 236 17.92 10.99 -8.90
C THR A 236 18.90 9.93 -8.38
N PHE A 237 19.06 9.83 -7.05
CA PHE A 237 19.92 8.81 -6.44
C PHE A 237 19.32 7.41 -6.66
N PHE A 238 18.05 7.20 -6.33
CA PHE A 238 17.40 5.90 -6.45
C PHE A 238 17.24 5.47 -7.91
N THR A 239 16.90 6.38 -8.82
CA THR A 239 16.82 6.05 -10.25
C THR A 239 18.17 5.68 -10.84
N LYS A 240 19.28 6.24 -10.32
CA LYS A 240 20.63 5.94 -10.80
C LYS A 240 21.18 4.61 -10.27
N TYR A 241 20.97 4.30 -9.00
CA TYR A 241 21.62 3.15 -8.34
C TYR A 241 20.67 1.99 -8.02
N TYR A 242 19.38 2.24 -7.92
CA TYR A 242 18.36 1.27 -7.50
C TYR A 242 17.10 1.39 -8.36
N LEU A 243 17.26 1.55 -9.68
CA LEU A 243 16.16 1.82 -10.62
C LEU A 243 14.98 0.86 -10.44
N LYS A 244 15.26 -0.45 -10.33
CA LYS A 244 14.22 -1.46 -10.13
C LYS A 244 13.40 -1.20 -8.86
N HIS A 245 14.04 -0.94 -7.73
CA HIS A 245 13.35 -0.69 -6.48
C HIS A 245 12.57 0.62 -6.49
N TRP A 246 13.09 1.64 -7.19
CA TRP A 246 12.36 2.89 -7.44
C TRP A 246 11.07 2.62 -8.23
N THR A 247 11.18 1.94 -9.38
CA THR A 247 10.02 1.59 -10.21
C THR A 247 9.01 0.75 -9.44
N ASP A 248 9.47 -0.27 -8.71
CA ASP A 248 8.61 -1.13 -7.90
C ASP A 248 7.90 -0.32 -6.79
N ALA A 249 8.59 0.62 -6.14
CA ALA A 249 7.98 1.49 -5.13
C ALA A 249 6.93 2.45 -5.72
N VAL A 250 7.18 3.00 -6.91
CA VAL A 250 6.22 3.84 -7.64
C VAL A 250 4.97 3.03 -7.98
N LEU A 251 5.12 1.83 -8.54
CA LEU A 251 3.99 0.97 -8.92
C LEU A 251 3.18 0.52 -7.71
N LYS A 252 3.85 0.12 -6.61
CA LYS A 252 3.16 -0.22 -5.35
C LYS A 252 2.39 0.96 -4.77
N LEU A 253 2.93 2.18 -4.90
CA LEU A 253 2.24 3.37 -4.43
C LEU A 253 1.00 3.65 -5.28
N GLU A 254 1.06 3.47 -6.60
CA GLU A 254 -0.11 3.61 -7.47
C GLU A 254 -1.15 2.52 -7.25
N GLU A 255 -0.73 1.30 -6.92
CA GLU A 255 -1.63 0.21 -6.55
C GLU A 255 -2.40 0.51 -5.26
N GLN A 256 -1.73 1.11 -4.27
CA GLN A 256 -2.34 1.50 -3.00
C GLN A 256 -3.14 2.80 -3.09
N GLU A 257 -2.74 3.72 -3.96
CA GLU A 257 -3.34 5.04 -4.15
C GLU A 257 -3.67 5.28 -5.64
N PRO A 258 -4.79 4.73 -6.15
CA PRO A 258 -5.13 4.81 -7.57
C PRO A 258 -5.21 6.24 -8.12
N LEU A 259 -5.50 7.23 -7.28
CA LEU A 259 -5.52 8.65 -7.67
C LEU A 259 -4.17 9.15 -8.19
N LEU A 260 -3.07 8.55 -7.75
CA LEU A 260 -1.73 8.90 -8.23
C LEU A 260 -1.46 8.33 -9.62
N ALA A 261 -2.16 7.27 -10.02
CA ALA A 261 -2.06 6.66 -11.33
C ALA A 261 -2.80 7.46 -12.42
N LEU A 262 -3.65 8.43 -12.04
CA LEU A 262 -4.38 9.33 -12.96
C LEU A 262 -3.45 10.40 -13.57
N CYS A 263 -2.36 9.98 -14.20
CA CYS A 263 -1.40 10.86 -14.86
C CYS A 263 -0.51 10.14 -15.87
N ALA A 264 0.13 10.89 -16.76
CA ALA A 264 1.16 10.38 -17.65
C ALA A 264 2.45 10.03 -16.89
N ALA A 265 3.13 8.96 -17.30
CA ALA A 265 4.48 8.61 -16.85
C ALA A 265 4.70 8.61 -15.32
N HIS A 266 3.66 8.28 -14.54
CA HIS A 266 3.73 8.14 -13.08
C HIS A 266 4.20 9.40 -12.32
N TRP A 267 4.11 10.59 -12.95
CA TRP A 267 4.80 11.77 -12.44
C TRP A 267 4.32 12.18 -11.04
N LYS A 268 3.04 11.93 -10.73
CA LYS A 268 2.45 12.22 -9.41
C LYS A 268 3.05 11.33 -8.33
N ALA A 269 3.03 10.01 -8.53
CA ALA A 269 3.60 9.04 -7.59
C ALA A 269 5.10 9.30 -7.35
N GLU A 270 5.85 9.58 -8.42
CA GLU A 270 7.27 9.93 -8.31
C GLU A 270 7.51 11.21 -7.50
N HIS A 271 6.68 12.24 -7.69
CA HIS A 271 6.79 13.49 -6.92
C HIS A 271 6.45 13.28 -5.44
N VAL A 272 5.38 12.54 -5.14
CA VAL A 272 5.00 12.23 -3.76
C VAL A 272 6.12 11.48 -3.05
N LEU A 273 6.68 10.43 -3.65
CA LEU A 273 7.81 9.69 -3.07
C LEU A 273 9.02 10.59 -2.85
N ASN A 274 9.34 11.46 -3.81
CA ASN A 274 10.46 12.39 -3.65
C ASN A 274 10.23 13.41 -2.53
N ILE A 275 9.00 13.90 -2.32
CA ILE A 275 8.64 14.76 -1.17
C ILE A 275 8.91 14.03 0.14
N ILE A 276 8.50 12.77 0.25
CA ILE A 276 8.71 11.97 1.46
C ILE A 276 10.20 11.77 1.74
N LEU A 277 10.99 11.43 0.73
CA LEU A 277 12.43 11.19 0.89
C LEU A 277 13.20 12.45 1.26
N THR A 278 12.83 13.59 0.67
CA THR A 278 13.48 14.88 0.95
C THR A 278 13.02 15.50 2.27
N GLY A 279 11.73 15.44 2.59
CA GLY A 279 11.19 15.91 3.87
C GLY A 279 11.66 15.09 5.09
N SER A 280 12.02 13.82 4.89
CA SER A 280 12.61 12.99 5.96
C SER A 280 14.08 13.31 6.26
N SER A 281 14.73 14.18 5.48
CA SER A 281 16.11 14.62 5.71
C SER A 281 16.22 15.94 6.49
N GLU A 282 15.10 16.62 6.75
CA GLU A 282 15.06 17.92 7.43
C GLU A 282 14.70 17.84 8.93
N SER A 283 14.45 16.65 9.48
CA SER A 283 14.33 16.47 10.93
C SER A 283 15.72 16.37 11.58
N ASN A 284 16.47 17.46 11.57
CA ASN A 284 17.56 17.67 12.51
C ASN A 284 17.00 18.48 13.71
N PRO A 285 16.83 17.89 14.90
CA PRO A 285 16.35 18.60 16.09
C PRO A 285 17.47 19.45 16.73
N GLN A 286 18.08 20.34 15.95
CA GLN A 286 18.98 21.39 16.44
C GLN A 286 18.71 22.70 15.67
N ALA A 287 17.51 23.25 15.88
CA ALA A 287 17.24 24.67 15.64
C ALA A 287 16.06 25.12 16.51
N SER A 288 16.05 24.73 17.78
CA SER A 288 15.14 25.28 18.80
C SER A 288 15.94 25.85 19.96
N THR A 289 16.80 26.84 19.69
CA THR A 289 17.20 27.79 20.72
C THR A 289 17.69 29.09 20.09
N ARG A 290 17.15 30.20 20.61
CA ARG A 290 17.52 31.61 20.39
C ARG A 290 16.93 32.27 19.13
N ARG A 291 15.86 33.03 19.32
CA ARG A 291 15.92 34.45 19.74
C ARG A 291 14.49 34.95 20.00
N GLU A 292 14.10 34.95 21.26
CA GLU A 292 13.32 36.06 21.81
C GLU A 292 14.36 37.03 22.35
N ASP A 293 14.40 38.21 21.74
CA ASP A 293 14.75 39.53 22.30
C ASP A 293 14.27 40.57 21.27
#